data_AF-A0A350H934-F1
#
_entry.id   AF-A0A350H934-F1
#
_cell.length_a   1.000
_cell.length_b   1.000
_cell.length_c   1.000
_cell.angle_alpha   90.00
_cell.angle_beta   90.00
_cell.angle_gamma   90.00
#
_symmetry.space_group_name_H-M   'P 1'
#
loop_
_entity.id
_entity.type
_entity.pdbx_description
1 polymer ?
#
loop_
_entity_poly.entity_id
_entity_poly.type
_entity_poly.pdbx_seq_one_letter_code
_entity_poly.pdbx_strand_id
1 'polypeptide(L)'
;IKDFLIKNKITFIEDETNNNEKFTRNRIRKNIIPVLNASIAGGLGKFKRFFENTDSVLMLFDFLIEDRLNIMKSKNPIILDISKILYYNNKLRKNLLYYILSKNLFVDSSLIESIDRVISSKRPNIIFKEKGMIIEKSYNDLKIEREAGDEFDKEDFLKPGMETLFNGYTLKITKTVFIESLLKKKNVFVFPLSAGRRFKIRTLQTSDSFVPFGMNKEKKVSRFLMDNKISLSERRRVPLILNEKDEILAVGSLRRTGLYRMKKQKGCLCIYVGKN
;
A
#
# COMPACT_ATOMS: atom_id res chain seq x y z
N ILE A 1 -33.83 -14.53 -30.73
CA ILE A 1 -32.76 -15.50 -31.12
C ILE A 1 -33.38 -16.72 -31.78
N LYS A 2 -34.22 -17.53 -31.09
CA LYS A 2 -34.88 -18.70 -31.73
C LYS A 2 -35.64 -18.34 -33.01
N ASP A 3 -36.46 -17.29 -32.98
CA ASP A 3 -37.20 -16.86 -34.18
C ASP A 3 -36.30 -16.42 -35.33
N PHE A 4 -35.14 -15.82 -35.02
CA PHE A 4 -34.13 -15.46 -36.02
C PHE A 4 -33.47 -16.70 -36.62
N LEU A 5 -33.13 -17.71 -35.81
CA LEU A 5 -32.55 -18.97 -36.27
C LEU A 5 -33.53 -19.73 -37.18
N ILE A 6 -34.81 -19.78 -36.78
CA ILE A 6 -35.88 -20.40 -37.59
C ILE A 6 -36.06 -19.64 -38.91
N LYS A 7 -36.15 -18.30 -38.86
CA LYS A 7 -36.33 -17.47 -40.06
C LYS A 7 -35.17 -17.61 -41.07
N ASN A 8 -33.94 -17.79 -40.58
CA ASN A 8 -32.75 -17.94 -41.41
C ASN A 8 -32.36 -19.41 -41.66
N LYS A 9 -33.21 -20.38 -41.26
CA LYS A 9 -32.97 -21.83 -41.40
C LYS A 9 -31.62 -22.29 -40.84
N ILE A 10 -31.19 -21.69 -39.74
CA ILE A 10 -29.96 -22.07 -39.04
C ILE A 10 -30.30 -23.22 -38.08
N THR A 11 -29.73 -24.40 -38.33
CA THR A 11 -29.85 -25.55 -37.43
C THR A 11 -29.18 -25.29 -36.08
N PHE A 12 -29.86 -25.65 -35.00
CA PHE A 12 -29.35 -25.56 -33.64
C PHE A 12 -29.72 -26.81 -32.84
N ILE A 13 -28.92 -27.12 -31.82
CA ILE A 13 -29.14 -28.23 -30.89
C ILE A 13 -29.56 -27.64 -29.55
N GLU A 14 -30.61 -28.19 -28.94
CA GLU A 14 -30.99 -27.85 -27.57
C GLU A 14 -30.36 -28.85 -26.59
N ASP A 15 -29.52 -28.35 -25.69
CA ASP A 15 -28.92 -29.16 -24.63
C ASP A 15 -30.00 -29.56 -23.60
N GLU A 16 -30.13 -30.86 -23.34
CA GLU A 16 -31.11 -31.45 -22.42
C GLU A 16 -31.00 -30.90 -20.98
N THR A 17 -29.79 -30.49 -20.57
CA THR A 17 -29.55 -29.90 -19.24
C THR A 17 -30.21 -28.53 -19.06
N ASN A 18 -30.62 -27.87 -20.14
CA ASN A 18 -31.40 -26.62 -20.09
C ASN A 18 -32.71 -26.76 -19.31
N ASN A 19 -33.21 -28.00 -19.23
CA ASN A 19 -34.45 -28.29 -18.53
C ASN A 19 -34.28 -28.66 -17.07
N ASN A 20 -33.04 -28.84 -16.59
CA ASN A 20 -32.76 -29.27 -15.24
C ASN A 20 -32.92 -28.13 -14.22
N GLU A 21 -33.94 -28.24 -13.36
CA GLU A 21 -34.24 -27.27 -12.30
C GLU A 21 -33.33 -27.37 -11.06
N LYS A 22 -32.36 -28.30 -11.02
CA LYS A 22 -31.31 -28.29 -9.99
C LYS A 22 -30.48 -26.99 -10.04
N PHE A 23 -30.31 -26.41 -11.21
CA PHE A 23 -29.58 -25.16 -11.41
C PHE A 23 -30.47 -23.93 -11.15
N THR A 24 -30.02 -23.03 -10.27
CA THR A 24 -30.75 -21.80 -9.91
C THR A 24 -31.13 -20.95 -11.14
N ARG A 25 -30.25 -20.84 -12.13
CA ARG A 25 -30.52 -20.12 -13.39
C ARG A 25 -31.73 -20.69 -14.13
N ASN A 26 -31.85 -22.01 -14.23
CA ASN A 26 -32.94 -22.67 -14.93
C ASN A 26 -34.27 -22.48 -14.19
N ARG A 27 -34.25 -22.58 -12.85
CA ARG A 27 -35.43 -22.27 -12.01
C ARG A 27 -35.89 -20.83 -12.21
N ILE A 28 -34.97 -19.86 -12.17
CA ILE A 28 -35.30 -18.45 -12.41
C ILE A 28 -35.93 -18.30 -13.81
N ARG A 29 -35.31 -18.89 -14.85
CA ARG A 29 -35.79 -18.78 -16.24
C ARG A 29 -37.16 -19.42 -16.45
N LYS A 30 -37.43 -20.58 -15.86
CA LYS A 30 -38.66 -21.35 -16.09
C LYS A 30 -39.81 -20.89 -15.21
N ASN A 31 -39.54 -20.60 -13.94
CA ASN A 31 -40.60 -20.43 -12.95
C ASN A 31 -40.82 -18.96 -12.58
N ILE A 32 -39.76 -18.13 -12.60
CA ILE A 32 -39.85 -16.74 -12.14
C ILE A 32 -40.02 -15.77 -13.30
N ILE A 33 -39.21 -15.88 -14.36
CA ILE A 33 -39.26 -14.96 -15.50
C ILE A 33 -40.65 -14.92 -16.17
N PRO A 34 -41.34 -16.04 -16.43
CA PRO A 34 -42.65 -16.00 -17.08
C PRO A 34 -43.71 -15.30 -16.22
N VAL A 35 -43.70 -15.56 -14.91
CA VAL A 35 -44.59 -14.89 -13.94
C VAL A 35 -44.33 -13.37 -13.96
N LEU A 36 -43.07 -12.95 -13.88
CA LEU A 36 -42.70 -11.53 -13.95
C LEU A 36 -43.14 -10.87 -15.27
N ASN A 37 -43.03 -11.56 -16.41
CA ASN A 37 -43.48 -11.05 -17.71
C ASN A 37 -45.00 -10.90 -17.80
N ALA A 38 -45.75 -11.83 -17.21
CA ALA A 38 -47.21 -11.79 -17.20
C ALA A 38 -47.76 -10.71 -16.24
N SER A 39 -47.13 -10.53 -15.08
CA SER A 39 -47.62 -9.62 -14.03
C SER A 39 -47.24 -8.15 -14.23
N ILE A 40 -46.23 -7.84 -15.05
CA ILE A 40 -45.73 -6.48 -15.24
C ILE A 40 -46.06 -6.01 -16.67
N ALA A 41 -46.94 -5.02 -16.81
CA ALA A 41 -47.19 -4.38 -18.11
C ALA A 41 -45.88 -3.83 -18.70
N GLY A 42 -45.46 -4.33 -19.87
CA GLY A 42 -44.16 -4.04 -20.49
C GLY A 42 -43.02 -5.02 -20.16
N GLY A 43 -43.31 -6.08 -19.39
CA GLY A 43 -42.46 -7.24 -19.14
C GLY A 43 -41.04 -6.93 -18.64
N LEU A 44 -40.10 -7.81 -19.01
CA LEU A 44 -38.66 -7.66 -18.73
C LEU A 44 -38.03 -6.40 -19.34
N GLY A 45 -38.69 -5.71 -20.27
CA GLY A 45 -38.20 -4.45 -20.85
C GLY A 45 -38.02 -3.34 -19.81
N LYS A 46 -38.84 -3.32 -18.75
CA LYS A 46 -38.68 -2.39 -17.62
C LYS A 46 -37.44 -2.71 -16.78
N PHE A 47 -37.15 -3.99 -16.55
CA PHE A 47 -35.92 -4.42 -15.86
C PHE A 47 -34.67 -4.09 -16.67
N LYS A 48 -34.70 -4.32 -17.99
CA LYS A 48 -33.60 -3.94 -18.88
C LYS A 48 -33.27 -2.45 -18.73
N ARG A 49 -34.26 -1.57 -18.85
CA ARG A 49 -34.07 -0.12 -18.64
C ARG A 49 -33.59 0.22 -17.24
N PHE A 50 -34.09 -0.46 -16.21
CA PHE A 50 -33.64 -0.25 -14.83
C PHE A 50 -32.14 -0.58 -14.68
N PHE A 51 -31.68 -1.70 -15.24
CA PHE A 51 -30.27 -2.08 -15.21
C PHE A 51 -29.40 -1.13 -16.04
N GLU A 52 -29.84 -0.74 -17.24
CA GLU A 52 -29.14 0.25 -18.09
C GLU A 52 -29.00 1.61 -17.38
N ASN A 53 -30.07 2.08 -16.73
CA ASN A 53 -30.03 3.30 -15.93
C ASN A 53 -29.11 3.16 -14.72
N THR A 54 -29.14 2.01 -14.05
CA THR A 54 -28.26 1.75 -12.89
C THR A 54 -26.80 1.74 -13.32
N ASP A 55 -26.46 1.07 -14.41
CA ASP A 55 -25.11 1.05 -14.98
C ASP A 55 -24.64 2.46 -15.34
N SER A 56 -25.50 3.25 -15.99
CA SER A 56 -25.22 4.66 -16.30
C SER A 56 -24.93 5.50 -15.05
N VAL A 57 -25.67 5.25 -13.96
CA VAL A 57 -25.41 5.91 -12.66
C VAL A 57 -24.07 5.47 -12.07
N LEU A 58 -23.72 4.18 -12.14
CA LEU A 58 -22.41 3.68 -11.66
C LEU A 58 -21.26 4.26 -12.48
N MET A 59 -21.41 4.39 -13.80
CA MET A 59 -20.43 5.06 -14.66
C MET A 59 -20.23 6.53 -14.26
N LEU A 60 -21.30 7.25 -13.89
CA LEU A 60 -21.20 8.60 -13.35
C LEU A 60 -20.43 8.63 -12.02
N PHE A 61 -20.70 7.68 -11.12
CA PHE A 61 -19.94 7.55 -9.87
C PHE A 61 -18.46 7.31 -10.12
N ASP A 62 -18.13 6.47 -11.10
CA ASP A 62 -16.74 6.20 -11.50
C ASP A 62 -16.03 7.46 -11.95
N PHE A 63 -16.66 8.20 -12.85
CA PHE A 63 -16.15 9.49 -13.31
C PHE A 63 -15.93 10.46 -12.14
N LEU A 64 -16.91 10.62 -11.24
CA LEU A 64 -16.78 11.51 -10.09
C LEU A 64 -15.66 11.09 -9.13
N ILE A 65 -15.52 9.79 -8.86
CA ILE A 65 -14.49 9.30 -7.94
C ILE A 65 -13.09 9.48 -8.53
N GLU A 66 -12.90 9.19 -9.82
CA GLU A 66 -11.60 9.27 -10.48
C GLU A 66 -11.21 10.73 -10.79
N ASP A 67 -12.09 11.50 -11.40
CA ASP A 67 -11.80 12.86 -11.89
C ASP A 67 -11.90 13.92 -10.78
N ARG A 68 -12.93 13.85 -9.93
CA ARG A 68 -13.21 14.90 -8.94
C ARG A 68 -12.62 14.60 -7.58
N LEU A 69 -12.87 13.40 -7.08
CA LEU A 69 -12.45 13.06 -5.72
C LEU A 69 -10.98 12.64 -5.70
N ASN A 70 -10.48 11.93 -6.72
CA ASN A 70 -9.09 11.46 -6.79
C ASN A 70 -8.64 10.81 -5.46
N ILE A 71 -9.49 9.90 -4.94
CA ILE A 71 -9.28 9.25 -3.64
C ILE A 71 -8.18 8.20 -3.73
N MET A 72 -8.10 7.48 -4.85
CA MET A 72 -7.17 6.38 -5.04
C MET A 72 -5.82 6.88 -5.56
N LYS A 73 -4.78 6.75 -4.74
CA LYS A 73 -3.39 7.11 -5.07
C LYS A 73 -2.65 5.99 -5.79
N SER A 74 -3.03 4.74 -5.55
CA SER A 74 -2.44 3.55 -6.18
C SER A 74 -3.47 2.43 -6.23
N LYS A 75 -3.42 1.62 -7.30
CA LYS A 75 -4.27 0.43 -7.51
C LYS A 75 -3.64 -0.86 -6.99
N ASN A 76 -2.31 -0.95 -6.98
CA ASN A 76 -1.60 -2.12 -6.45
C ASN A 76 -0.25 -1.73 -5.81
N PRO A 77 -0.10 -1.78 -4.48
CA PRO A 77 -1.17 -2.02 -3.50
C PRO A 77 -2.23 -0.93 -3.56
N ILE A 78 -3.45 -1.19 -3.05
CA ILE A 78 -4.51 -0.18 -3.01
C ILE A 78 -4.14 0.88 -1.98
N ILE A 79 -4.05 2.14 -2.38
CA ILE A 79 -3.78 3.27 -1.48
C ILE A 79 -4.85 4.32 -1.66
N LEU A 80 -5.57 4.66 -0.57
CA LEU A 80 -6.65 5.64 -0.56
C LEU A 80 -6.33 6.83 0.37
N ASP A 81 -6.78 8.03 -0.02
CA ASP A 81 -6.71 9.23 0.82
C ASP A 81 -7.83 9.26 1.87
N ILE A 82 -7.45 9.09 3.14
CA ILE A 82 -8.37 9.06 4.27
C ILE A 82 -9.10 10.39 4.45
N SER A 83 -8.47 11.53 4.22
CA SER A 83 -9.11 12.84 4.46
C SER A 83 -10.31 13.05 3.55
N LYS A 84 -10.20 12.62 2.29
CA LYS A 84 -11.28 12.66 1.31
C LYS A 84 -12.42 11.71 1.63
N ILE A 85 -12.12 10.58 2.28
CA ILE A 85 -13.12 9.61 2.73
C ILE A 85 -13.83 10.10 4.01
N LEU A 86 -13.09 10.65 4.98
CA LEU A 86 -13.61 11.15 6.26
C LEU A 86 -14.45 12.43 6.12
N TYR A 87 -14.36 13.12 4.99
CA TYR A 87 -15.23 14.27 4.67
C TYR A 87 -16.72 13.89 4.71
N TYR A 88 -17.06 12.65 4.35
CA TYR A 88 -18.44 12.17 4.30
C TYR A 88 -18.93 11.60 5.64
N ASN A 89 -20.23 11.71 5.88
CA ASN A 89 -20.88 11.10 7.05
C ASN A 89 -20.75 9.56 7.02
N ASN A 90 -21.01 8.91 8.16
CA ASN A 90 -20.76 7.48 8.35
C ASN A 90 -21.42 6.58 7.26
N LYS A 91 -22.67 6.86 6.90
CA LYS A 91 -23.42 6.04 5.93
C LYS A 91 -22.83 6.18 4.52
N LEU A 92 -22.60 7.41 4.06
CA LEU A 92 -22.02 7.66 2.74
C LEU A 92 -20.58 7.14 2.66
N ARG A 93 -19.81 7.32 3.73
CA ARG A 93 -18.43 6.86 3.82
C ARG A 93 -18.31 5.35 3.68
N LYS A 94 -19.16 4.58 4.37
CA LYS A 94 -19.19 3.11 4.26
C LYS A 94 -19.59 2.65 2.86
N ASN A 95 -20.58 3.29 2.24
CA ASN A 95 -20.95 3.00 0.85
C ASN A 95 -19.83 3.33 -0.13
N LEU A 96 -19.13 4.46 0.06
CA LEU A 96 -17.99 4.86 -0.75
C LEU A 96 -16.83 3.88 -0.63
N LEU A 97 -16.50 3.45 0.59
CA LEU A 97 -15.50 2.41 0.83
C LEU A 97 -15.89 1.09 0.15
N TYR A 98 -17.13 0.65 0.32
CA TYR A 98 -17.64 -0.56 -0.33
C TYR A 98 -17.52 -0.46 -1.85
N TYR A 99 -17.96 0.65 -2.42
CA TYR A 99 -17.92 0.91 -3.86
C TYR A 99 -16.49 0.88 -4.42
N ILE A 100 -15.56 1.61 -3.80
CA ILE A 100 -14.17 1.68 -4.28
C ILE A 100 -13.47 0.32 -4.16
N LEU A 101 -13.64 -0.36 -3.02
CA LEU A 101 -12.89 -1.58 -2.72
C LEU A 101 -13.46 -2.81 -3.45
N SER A 102 -14.78 -2.90 -3.62
CA SER A 102 -15.44 -4.04 -4.29
C SER A 102 -15.03 -4.24 -5.75
N LYS A 103 -14.45 -3.22 -6.39
CA LYS A 103 -13.90 -3.33 -7.75
C LYS A 103 -12.71 -4.27 -7.87
N ASN A 104 -11.91 -4.39 -6.80
CA ASN A 104 -10.65 -5.13 -6.81
C ASN A 104 -10.58 -6.23 -5.74
N LEU A 105 -11.45 -6.15 -4.74
CA LEU A 105 -11.43 -7.01 -3.56
C LEU A 105 -12.82 -7.56 -3.27
N PHE A 106 -12.87 -8.77 -2.70
CA PHE A 106 -14.09 -9.24 -2.06
C PHE A 106 -14.24 -8.53 -0.72
N VAL A 107 -15.24 -7.65 -0.62
CA VAL A 107 -15.53 -6.88 0.59
C VAL A 107 -16.95 -7.17 1.07
N ASP A 108 -17.10 -7.30 2.38
CA ASP A 108 -18.41 -7.41 3.04
C ASP A 108 -18.57 -6.32 4.10
N SER A 109 -19.75 -6.26 4.70
CA SER A 109 -20.08 -5.24 5.70
C SER A 109 -19.15 -5.26 6.91
N SER A 110 -18.74 -6.44 7.38
CA SER A 110 -17.80 -6.58 8.50
C SER A 110 -16.46 -5.92 8.20
N LEU A 111 -15.89 -6.20 7.03
CA LEU A 111 -14.61 -5.63 6.63
C LEU A 111 -14.69 -4.11 6.48
N ILE A 112 -15.77 -3.60 5.88
CA ILE A 112 -16.01 -2.16 5.77
C ILE A 112 -16.12 -1.51 7.14
N GLU A 113 -16.77 -2.16 8.12
CA GLU A 113 -16.83 -1.66 9.50
C GLU A 113 -15.44 -1.64 10.18
N SER A 114 -14.63 -2.68 9.99
CA SER A 114 -13.25 -2.70 10.47
C SER A 114 -12.41 -1.56 9.87
N ILE A 115 -12.48 -1.36 8.55
CA ILE A 115 -11.79 -0.27 7.87
C ILE A 115 -12.29 1.09 8.38
N ASP A 116 -13.60 1.27 8.49
CA ASP A 116 -14.23 2.52 8.97
C ASP A 116 -13.74 2.90 10.38
N ARG A 117 -13.68 1.92 11.29
CA ARG A 117 -13.14 2.07 12.65
C ARG A 117 -11.68 2.50 12.63
N VAL A 118 -10.87 1.89 11.75
CA VAL A 118 -9.44 2.21 11.64
C VAL A 118 -9.21 3.61 11.08
N ILE A 119 -9.87 3.98 9.97
CA ILE A 119 -9.69 5.31 9.38
C ILE A 119 -10.20 6.42 10.32
N SER A 120 -11.25 6.15 11.11
CA SER A 120 -11.81 7.09 12.08
C SER A 120 -10.99 7.22 13.37
N SER A 121 -10.06 6.29 13.64
CA SER A 121 -9.25 6.31 14.87
C SER A 121 -8.29 7.51 14.91
N LYS A 122 -8.11 8.10 16.09
CA LYS A 122 -7.11 9.17 16.31
C LYS A 122 -5.66 8.68 16.20
N ARG A 123 -5.41 7.36 16.27
CA ARG A 123 -4.05 6.83 16.15
C ARG A 123 -3.56 6.99 14.70
N PRO A 124 -2.38 7.61 14.47
CA PRO A 124 -1.91 7.88 13.12
C PRO A 124 -1.44 6.62 12.39
N ASN A 125 -1.01 5.59 13.10
CA ASN A 125 -0.56 4.35 12.48
C ASN A 125 -1.27 3.16 13.12
N ILE A 126 -1.94 2.34 12.31
CA ILE A 126 -2.63 1.11 12.72
C ILE A 126 -2.41 0.08 11.62
N ILE A 127 -2.01 -1.13 11.98
CA ILE A 127 -1.97 -2.28 11.07
C ILE A 127 -2.81 -3.38 11.69
N PHE A 128 -3.66 -4.00 10.89
CA PHE A 128 -4.32 -5.25 11.25
C PHE A 128 -4.43 -6.16 10.03
N LYS A 129 -4.69 -7.44 10.30
CA LYS A 129 -4.89 -8.46 9.29
C LYS A 129 -6.32 -8.97 9.39
N GLU A 130 -7.03 -8.99 8.28
CA GLU A 130 -8.39 -9.52 8.20
C GLU A 130 -8.59 -10.13 6.81
N LYS A 131 -9.12 -11.37 6.76
CA LYS A 131 -9.47 -12.06 5.50
C LYS A 131 -8.34 -12.14 4.47
N GLY A 132 -7.12 -12.42 4.93
CA GLY A 132 -5.93 -12.53 4.06
C GLY A 132 -5.44 -11.20 3.47
N MET A 133 -5.88 -10.07 4.03
CA MET A 133 -5.41 -8.74 3.68
C MET A 133 -4.69 -8.09 4.85
N ILE A 134 -3.64 -7.34 4.53
CA ILE A 134 -3.00 -6.40 5.44
C ILE A 134 -3.62 -5.04 5.19
N ILE A 135 -4.20 -4.45 6.23
CA ILE A 135 -4.82 -3.13 6.19
C ILE A 135 -4.03 -2.21 7.09
N GLU A 136 -3.40 -1.21 6.49
CA GLU A 136 -2.55 -0.25 7.17
C GLU A 136 -3.12 1.16 7.00
N LYS A 137 -3.47 1.78 8.12
CA LYS A 137 -3.57 3.24 8.19
C LYS A 137 -2.19 3.80 8.48
N SER A 138 -1.72 4.71 7.64
CA SER A 138 -0.55 5.54 7.90
C SER A 138 -0.87 7.01 7.67
N TYR A 139 -1.04 7.74 8.76
CA TYR A 139 -1.48 9.12 8.81
C TYR A 139 -2.78 9.32 8.03
N ASN A 140 -2.66 9.83 6.81
CA ASN A 140 -3.77 10.15 5.94
C ASN A 140 -3.95 9.15 4.79
N ASP A 141 -3.18 8.06 4.78
CA ASP A 141 -3.24 7.03 3.75
C ASP A 141 -3.78 5.73 4.35
N LEU A 142 -4.71 5.10 3.65
CA LEU A 142 -5.16 3.74 3.88
C LEU A 142 -4.55 2.85 2.79
N LYS A 143 -3.62 1.98 3.18
CA LYS A 143 -3.03 0.97 2.33
C LYS A 143 -3.70 -0.39 2.57
N ILE A 144 -4.08 -1.07 1.50
CA ILE A 144 -4.63 -2.42 1.54
C ILE A 144 -3.87 -3.27 0.53
N GLU A 145 -3.33 -4.39 0.99
CA GLU A 145 -2.65 -5.37 0.16
C GLU A 145 -2.98 -6.78 0.63
N ARG A 146 -2.83 -7.75 -0.28
CA ARG A 146 -2.90 -9.16 0.13
C ARG A 146 -1.71 -9.45 1.03
N GLU A 147 -1.94 -10.30 2.02
CA GLU A 147 -0.87 -10.77 2.88
C GLU A 147 0.17 -11.51 2.03
N ALA A 148 1.31 -10.85 1.82
CA ALA A 148 2.52 -11.49 1.32
C ALA A 148 3.38 -11.89 2.52
N GLY A 149 3.98 -13.07 2.45
CA GLY A 149 4.95 -13.54 3.45
C GLY A 149 6.28 -12.82 3.30
N ASP A 150 6.30 -11.50 3.42
CA ASP A 150 7.55 -10.73 3.35
C ASP A 150 8.34 -10.98 4.65
N GLU A 151 9.28 -11.92 4.58
CA GLU A 151 10.35 -12.02 5.55
C GLU A 151 11.38 -10.93 5.26
N PHE A 152 11.53 -10.00 6.19
CA PHE A 152 12.59 -9.00 6.14
C PHE A 152 13.86 -9.56 6.76
N ASP A 153 14.99 -9.30 6.11
CA ASP A 153 16.31 -9.56 6.66
C ASP A 153 16.46 -8.78 7.97
N LYS A 154 16.84 -9.47 9.04
CA LYS A 154 17.07 -8.84 10.35
C LYS A 154 18.39 -8.10 10.39
N GLU A 155 19.42 -8.67 9.76
CA GLU A 155 20.78 -8.13 9.76
C GLU A 155 21.62 -8.66 8.60
N ASP A 156 22.65 -7.89 8.22
CA ASP A 156 23.70 -8.25 7.26
C ASP A 156 24.95 -7.36 7.50
N PHE A 157 26.02 -7.54 6.71
CA PHE A 157 27.26 -6.77 6.78
C PHE A 157 27.53 -5.97 5.51
N LEU A 158 27.96 -4.72 5.68
CA LEU A 158 28.38 -3.86 4.57
C LEU A 158 29.88 -4.00 4.32
N LYS A 159 30.23 -4.54 3.15
CA LYS A 159 31.62 -4.65 2.69
C LYS A 159 32.01 -3.40 1.90
N PRO A 160 33.09 -2.68 2.25
CA PRO A 160 33.53 -1.52 1.49
C PRO A 160 33.76 -1.85 0.01
N GLY A 161 33.24 -1.00 -0.87
CA GLY A 161 33.32 -1.14 -2.33
C GLY A 161 32.18 -1.94 -2.95
N MET A 162 31.48 -2.77 -2.17
CA MET A 162 30.35 -3.59 -2.65
C MET A 162 29.01 -2.90 -2.44
N GLU A 163 28.08 -3.18 -3.33
CA GLU A 163 26.68 -2.81 -3.18
C GLU A 163 25.93 -3.93 -2.44
N THR A 164 25.06 -3.55 -1.51
CA THR A 164 24.27 -4.47 -0.70
C THR A 164 22.81 -4.07 -0.81
N LEU A 165 21.95 -5.04 -1.15
CA LEU A 165 20.50 -4.89 -1.11
C LEU A 165 19.99 -5.35 0.26
N PHE A 166 19.15 -4.55 0.90
CA PHE A 166 18.57 -4.88 2.21
C PHE A 166 17.14 -4.36 2.31
N ASN A 167 16.16 -5.26 2.33
CA ASN A 167 14.73 -4.94 2.47
C ASN A 167 14.21 -3.80 1.55
N GLY A 168 14.65 -3.79 0.30
CA GLY A 168 14.29 -2.77 -0.70
C GLY A 168 15.11 -1.47 -0.63
N TYR A 169 16.25 -1.50 0.05
CA TYR A 169 17.25 -0.42 0.03
C TYR A 169 18.53 -0.89 -0.65
N THR A 170 19.14 0.03 -1.39
CA THR A 170 20.47 -0.15 -1.98
C THR A 170 21.49 0.62 -1.16
N LEU A 171 22.46 -0.09 -0.58
CA LEU A 171 23.48 0.46 0.29
C LEU A 171 24.87 0.26 -0.30
N LYS A 172 25.72 1.28 -0.17
CA LYS A 172 27.13 1.18 -0.60
C LYS A 172 28.03 2.00 0.31
N ILE A 173 29.08 1.36 0.82
CA ILE A 173 30.12 2.03 1.60
C ILE A 173 31.39 2.14 0.76
N THR A 174 31.96 3.34 0.66
CA THR A 174 33.21 3.59 -0.06
C THR A 174 34.17 4.44 0.76
N LYS A 175 35.47 4.17 0.64
CA LYS A 175 36.53 5.04 1.14
C LYS A 175 37.09 5.83 -0.03
N THR A 176 37.17 7.13 0.10
CA THR A 176 37.65 8.02 -0.98
C THR A 176 38.33 9.27 -0.42
N VAL A 177 38.93 10.06 -1.30
CA VAL A 177 39.46 11.39 -0.97
C VAL A 177 38.29 12.32 -0.66
N PHE A 178 38.42 13.10 0.41
CA PHE A 178 37.37 14.05 0.77
C PHE A 178 37.34 15.22 -0.23
N ILE A 179 36.18 15.41 -0.84
CA ILE A 179 35.87 16.55 -1.71
C ILE A 179 34.55 17.14 -1.22
N GLU A 180 34.48 18.46 -1.09
CA GLU A 180 33.33 19.15 -0.49
C GLU A 180 32.01 18.93 -1.22
N SER A 181 32.06 18.66 -2.54
CA SER A 181 30.90 18.31 -3.36
C SER A 181 30.19 17.03 -2.91
N LEU A 182 30.88 16.12 -2.20
CA LEU A 182 30.28 14.90 -1.65
C LEU A 182 29.20 15.20 -0.60
N LEU A 183 29.33 16.30 0.14
CA LEU A 183 28.35 16.71 1.16
C LEU A 183 27.01 17.12 0.55
N LYS A 184 26.98 17.45 -0.75
CA LYS A 184 25.78 17.86 -1.49
C LYS A 184 25.11 16.69 -2.22
N LYS A 185 25.73 15.52 -2.27
CA LYS A 185 25.18 14.36 -2.98
C LYS A 185 23.96 13.83 -2.23
N LYS A 186 22.84 13.70 -2.94
CA LYS A 186 21.60 13.11 -2.42
C LYS A 186 21.87 11.67 -1.95
N ASN A 187 21.27 11.29 -0.83
CA ASN A 187 21.37 9.95 -0.24
C ASN A 187 22.79 9.50 0.14
N VAL A 188 23.78 10.40 0.17
CA VAL A 188 25.15 10.11 0.59
C VAL A 188 25.43 10.78 1.92
N PHE A 189 25.85 9.98 2.90
CA PHE A 189 26.35 10.46 4.17
C PHE A 189 27.87 10.34 4.22
N VAL A 190 28.54 11.45 4.54
CA VAL A 190 30.00 11.53 4.60
C VAL A 190 30.45 11.55 6.04
N PHE A 191 31.42 10.70 6.37
CA PHE A 191 32.00 10.56 7.70
C PHE A 191 33.53 10.58 7.65
N PRO A 192 34.20 10.98 8.74
CA PRO A 192 35.62 10.75 8.88
C PRO A 192 35.93 9.25 8.91
N LEU A 193 37.15 8.86 8.52
CA LEU A 193 37.59 7.45 8.59
C LEU A 193 37.59 6.88 10.03
N SER A 194 37.55 7.73 11.05
CA SER A 194 37.39 7.34 12.45
C SER A 194 35.99 6.83 12.81
N ALA A 195 35.00 6.98 11.92
CA ALA A 195 33.63 6.50 12.15
C ALA A 195 33.52 4.97 12.18
N GLY A 196 34.50 4.25 11.64
CA GLY A 196 34.58 2.80 11.75
C GLY A 196 35.37 2.15 10.62
N ARG A 197 35.59 0.85 10.77
CA ARG A 197 36.24 -0.01 9.76
C ARG A 197 35.36 -1.18 9.34
N ARG A 198 34.45 -1.63 10.20
CA ARG A 198 33.50 -2.71 9.92
C ARG A 198 32.09 -2.17 10.13
N PHE A 199 31.18 -2.53 9.24
CA PHE A 199 29.84 -1.97 9.23
C PHE A 199 28.80 -3.06 9.17
N LYS A 200 27.81 -2.96 10.04
CA LYS A 200 26.66 -3.84 10.10
C LYS A 200 25.42 -3.08 9.64
N ILE A 201 24.50 -3.78 9.00
CA ILE A 201 23.15 -3.30 8.76
C ILE A 201 22.16 -4.18 9.53
N ARG A 202 21.14 -3.56 10.10
CA ARG A 202 20.03 -4.29 10.73
C ARG A 202 18.76 -3.47 10.76
N THR A 203 17.65 -4.13 11.03
CA THR A 203 16.37 -3.48 11.30
C THR A 203 16.33 -2.87 12.71
N LEU A 204 15.33 -2.02 12.94
CA LEU A 204 15.06 -1.36 14.21
C LEU A 204 14.83 -2.35 15.37
N GLN A 205 15.48 -2.08 16.50
CA GLN A 205 15.28 -2.73 17.80
C GLN A 205 14.67 -1.73 18.81
N THR A 206 14.03 -2.25 19.87
CA THR A 206 13.24 -1.46 20.82
C THR A 206 14.04 -0.40 21.58
N SER A 207 15.32 -0.67 21.85
CA SER A 207 16.23 0.19 22.61
C SER A 207 16.99 1.21 21.74
N ASP A 208 16.84 1.16 20.42
CA ASP A 208 17.66 1.96 19.52
C ASP A 208 17.46 3.47 19.70
N SER A 209 18.58 4.15 19.93
CA SER A 209 18.69 5.60 20.06
C SER A 209 19.94 6.08 19.35
N PHE A 210 19.88 7.31 18.83
CA PHE A 210 21.02 7.96 18.20
C PHE A 210 20.95 9.47 18.41
N VAL A 211 22.06 10.17 18.15
CA VAL A 211 22.10 11.63 18.13
C VAL A 211 21.92 12.08 16.68
N PRO A 212 20.75 12.58 16.24
CA PRO A 212 20.57 12.97 14.84
C PRO A 212 21.46 14.16 14.49
N PHE A 213 22.09 14.15 13.31
CA PHE A 213 22.92 15.28 12.87
C PHE A 213 22.11 16.58 12.83
N GLY A 214 22.63 17.63 13.47
CA GLY A 214 21.95 18.92 13.65
C GLY A 214 21.12 19.02 14.94
N MET A 215 21.02 17.95 15.74
CA MET A 215 20.37 17.97 17.06
C MET A 215 21.42 17.79 18.17
N ASN A 216 21.14 18.37 19.34
CA ASN A 216 22.05 18.34 20.50
C ASN A 216 21.72 17.23 21.52
N LYS A 217 20.62 16.51 21.32
CA LYS A 217 20.15 15.47 22.24
C LYS A 217 19.94 14.15 21.50
N GLU A 218 20.17 13.08 22.23
CA GLU A 218 19.82 11.73 21.81
C GLU A 218 18.30 11.60 21.61
N LYS A 219 17.91 10.76 20.65
CA LYS A 219 16.52 10.50 20.30
C LYS A 219 16.35 9.02 19.97
N LYS A 220 15.29 8.40 20.51
CA LYS A 220 14.86 7.06 20.10
C LYS A 220 14.61 7.04 18.59
N VAL A 221 15.16 6.04 17.90
CA VAL A 221 14.99 5.89 16.45
C VAL A 221 13.52 5.74 16.08
N SER A 222 12.74 5.00 16.89
CA SER A 222 11.28 4.88 16.71
C SER A 222 10.56 6.23 16.73
N ARG A 223 10.94 7.13 17.64
CA ARG A 223 10.39 8.50 17.71
C ARG A 223 10.86 9.36 16.54
N PHE A 224 12.11 9.21 16.11
CA PHE A 224 12.60 9.86 14.91
C PHE A 224 11.81 9.45 13.65
N LEU A 225 11.51 8.17 13.47
CA LEU A 225 10.72 7.66 12.34
C LEU A 225 9.25 8.13 12.40
N MET A 226 8.66 8.23 13.60
CA MET A 226 7.33 8.84 13.80
C MET A 226 7.29 10.31 13.37
N ASP A 227 8.28 11.09 13.78
CA ASP A 227 8.33 12.52 13.46
C ASP A 227 8.53 12.77 11.95
N ASN A 228 9.20 11.84 11.26
CA ASN A 228 9.33 11.84 9.79
C ASN A 228 8.16 11.15 9.07
N LYS A 229 7.08 10.83 9.78
CA LYS A 229 5.86 10.19 9.24
C LYS A 229 6.10 8.88 8.48
N ILE A 230 7.10 8.10 8.91
CA ILE A 230 7.38 6.79 8.33
C ILE A 230 6.31 5.80 8.80
N SER A 231 5.70 5.03 7.89
CA SER A 231 4.63 4.07 8.19
C SER A 231 5.11 2.91 9.07
N LEU A 232 4.18 2.19 9.71
CA LEU A 232 4.57 1.11 10.62
C LEU A 232 5.17 -0.08 9.87
N SER A 233 4.67 -0.38 8.67
CA SER A 233 5.26 -1.38 7.77
C SER A 233 6.67 -0.98 7.35
N GLU A 234 6.86 0.26 6.93
CA GLU A 234 8.14 0.79 6.48
C GLU A 234 9.19 0.75 7.59
N ARG A 235 8.82 1.08 8.83
CA ARG A 235 9.72 1.03 9.99
C ARG A 235 10.36 -0.35 10.21
N ARG A 236 9.71 -1.43 9.76
CA ARG A 236 10.24 -2.79 9.90
C ARG A 236 11.39 -3.07 8.95
N ARG A 237 11.50 -2.34 7.84
CA ARG A 237 12.52 -2.53 6.82
C ARG A 237 13.59 -1.45 6.73
N VAL A 238 13.39 -0.30 7.37
CA VAL A 238 14.38 0.80 7.40
C VAL A 238 15.73 0.26 7.92
N PRO A 239 16.82 0.37 7.14
CA PRO A 239 18.13 -0.09 7.57
C PRO A 239 18.73 0.89 8.57
N LEU A 240 19.27 0.36 9.66
CA LEU A 240 20.18 1.05 10.55
C LEU A 240 21.59 0.61 10.21
N ILE A 241 22.48 1.57 9.98
CA ILE A 241 23.89 1.30 9.66
C ILE A 241 24.71 1.57 10.91
N LEU A 242 25.45 0.57 11.38
CA LEU A 242 26.23 0.63 12.60
C LEU A 242 27.71 0.39 12.30
N ASN A 243 28.58 0.96 13.14
CA ASN A 243 30.00 0.63 13.14
C ASN A 243 30.30 -0.56 14.06
N GLU A 244 31.59 -0.90 14.20
CA GLU A 244 32.05 -1.95 15.11
C GLU A 244 31.79 -1.70 16.62
N LYS A 245 31.33 -0.50 17.00
CA LYS A 245 30.97 -0.14 18.38
C LYS A 245 29.46 -0.19 18.63
N ASP A 246 28.69 -0.72 17.67
CA ASP A 246 27.22 -0.68 17.65
C ASP A 246 26.64 0.75 17.73
N GLU A 247 27.42 1.76 17.31
CA GLU A 247 26.93 3.13 17.19
C GLU A 247 26.23 3.32 15.84
N ILE A 248 25.00 3.80 15.88
CA ILE A 248 24.22 4.08 14.68
C ILE A 248 24.86 5.25 13.92
N LEU A 249 25.36 4.98 12.72
CA LEU A 249 25.88 5.96 11.77
C LEU A 249 24.76 6.62 10.97
N ALA A 250 23.76 5.86 10.52
CA ALA A 250 22.64 6.37 9.74
C ALA A 250 21.35 5.57 9.94
N VAL A 251 20.22 6.26 9.82
CA VAL A 251 18.86 5.71 9.85
C VAL A 251 18.23 5.86 8.46
N GLY A 252 18.18 4.77 7.70
CA GLY A 252 17.74 4.77 6.31
C GLY A 252 18.46 5.82 5.46
N SER A 253 17.75 6.38 4.49
CA SER A 253 18.18 7.56 3.72
C SER A 253 17.82 8.89 4.42
N LEU A 254 17.29 8.84 5.65
CA LEU A 254 16.66 9.98 6.31
C LEU A 254 17.66 10.89 7.03
N ARG A 255 18.57 10.30 7.83
CA ARG A 255 19.50 11.09 8.66
C ARG A 255 20.70 10.28 9.12
N ARG A 256 21.86 10.95 9.12
CA ARG A 256 23.10 10.48 9.77
C ARG A 256 23.20 10.90 11.24
N THR A 257 24.10 10.27 11.98
CA THR A 257 24.46 10.64 13.35
C THR A 257 25.27 11.93 13.44
N GLY A 258 25.14 12.62 14.57
CA GLY A 258 25.87 13.81 14.96
C GLY A 258 27.25 13.53 15.58
N LEU A 259 27.53 12.30 15.98
CA LEU A 259 28.76 11.90 16.69
C LEU A 259 30.03 12.11 15.86
N TYR A 260 29.94 11.86 14.57
CA TYR A 260 31.08 11.87 13.64
C TYR A 260 30.99 13.07 12.70
N ARG A 261 31.40 14.25 13.19
CA ARG A 261 31.45 15.48 12.38
C ARG A 261 32.66 15.46 11.45
N MET A 262 32.41 15.72 10.18
CA MET A 262 33.47 15.83 9.18
C MET A 262 34.26 17.13 9.36
N LYS A 263 35.59 17.04 9.43
CA LYS A 263 36.52 18.18 9.34
C LYS A 263 37.38 18.03 8.07
N LYS A 264 38.00 19.10 7.57
CA LYS A 264 38.90 19.01 6.39
C LYS A 264 40.04 18.03 6.70
N GLN A 265 40.12 16.93 5.94
CA GLN A 265 41.16 15.90 6.06
C GLN A 265 41.30 15.13 4.73
N LYS A 266 42.38 14.35 4.55
CA LYS A 266 42.69 13.69 3.26
C LYS A 266 41.66 12.64 2.80
N GLY A 267 41.03 11.91 3.71
CA GLY A 267 40.12 10.81 3.36
C GLY A 267 38.79 10.83 4.12
N CYS A 268 37.76 10.25 3.51
CA CYS A 268 36.45 10.09 4.11
C CYS A 268 35.81 8.73 3.77
N LEU A 269 34.82 8.38 4.58
CA LEU A 269 33.89 7.30 4.35
C LEU A 269 32.60 7.88 3.76
N CYS A 270 32.15 7.35 2.63
CA CYS A 270 30.87 7.69 2.02
C CYS A 270 29.92 6.50 2.12
N ILE A 271 28.76 6.73 2.73
CA ILE A 271 27.69 5.75 2.86
C ILE A 271 26.51 6.22 2.00
N TYR A 272 26.24 5.52 0.92
CA TYR A 272 25.06 5.71 0.10
C TYR A 272 23.91 4.84 0.62
N VAL A 273 22.71 5.42 0.70
CA VAL A 273 21.47 4.70 1.07
C VAL A 273 20.33 5.13 0.14
N GLY A 274 20.07 4.34 -0.90
CA GLY A 274 18.94 4.52 -1.81
C GLY A 274 17.76 3.66 -1.40
N LYS A 275 16.53 4.16 -1.61
CA LYS A 275 15.31 3.36 -1.49
C LYS A 275 14.85 3.02 -2.91
N ASN A 276 14.62 1.73 -3.17
CA ASN A 276 14.13 1.22 -4.46
C ASN A 276 12.62 1.50 -4.61
#